data_AF-A0AAW7LRM7-F1
#
_entry.id   AF-A0AAW7LRM7-F1
#
_cell.length_a   1.000
_cell.length_b   1.000
_cell.length_c   1.000
_cell.angle_alpha   90.00
_cell.angle_beta   90.00
_cell.angle_gamma   90.00
#
_symmetry.space_group_name_H-M   'P 1'
#
loop_
_entity.id
_entity.type
_entity.pdbx_description
1 polymer ?
#
loop_
_entity_poly.entity_id
_entity_poly.type
_entity_poly.pdbx_seq_one_letter_code
_entity_poly.pdbx_strand_id
1 'polypeptide(L)'
;MMNVQTWFTAQECAGMPGFPSGVSNVRKQLEKLAEGLDGVRRKRGGTKATEYHISILPARTQNYLGYSNKGQPSMGVEDFKTKSGLANDEKQALWMMIYQGMTEAQREAVMEIFITGGLKMLMPAVLELSDSNPVRQKEIFGQCDSVEKDSPASNVSTQNKAG
;
A
#
# COMPACT_ATOMS: atom_id res chain seq x y z
N MET A 1 -9.51 30.45 -14.21
CA MET A 1 -8.42 30.46 -13.22
C MET A 1 -8.97 29.92 -11.92
N MET A 2 -8.50 28.77 -11.44
CA MET A 2 -8.89 28.26 -10.13
C MET A 2 -8.17 29.12 -9.07
N ASN A 3 -8.94 29.87 -8.28
CA ASN A 3 -8.39 30.57 -7.12
C ASN A 3 -7.90 29.52 -6.11
N VAL A 4 -6.59 29.34 -6.00
CA VAL A 4 -5.98 28.47 -5.00
C VAL A 4 -6.01 29.17 -3.64
N GLN A 5 -6.89 28.73 -2.74
CA GLN A 5 -6.96 29.23 -1.37
C GLN A 5 -5.73 28.79 -0.58
N THR A 6 -4.81 29.71 -0.28
CA THR A 6 -3.56 29.40 0.44
C THR A 6 -3.63 29.64 1.95
N TRP A 7 -4.75 30.16 2.46
CA TRP A 7 -4.92 30.53 3.87
C TRP A 7 -6.14 29.85 4.46
N PHE A 8 -5.96 29.23 5.63
CA PHE A 8 -6.96 28.39 6.29
C PHE A 8 -7.12 28.80 7.75
N THR A 9 -8.37 28.75 8.23
CA THR A 9 -8.73 28.95 9.63
C THR A 9 -8.76 27.62 10.37
N ALA A 10 -8.66 27.67 11.71
CA ALA A 10 -8.79 26.47 12.54
C ALA A 10 -10.14 25.73 12.37
N GLN A 11 -11.19 26.43 11.92
CA GLN A 11 -12.50 25.83 11.67
C GLN A 11 -12.52 25.04 10.34
N GLU A 12 -11.86 25.55 9.30
CA GLU A 12 -11.70 24.82 8.02
C GLU A 12 -10.79 23.59 8.18
N CYS A 13 -9.84 23.64 9.11
CA CYS A 13 -8.95 22.52 9.41
C CYS A 13 -9.57 21.43 10.30
N ALA A 14 -10.70 21.69 10.94
CA ALA A 14 -11.32 20.72 11.84
C ALA A 14 -11.83 19.49 11.08
N GLY A 15 -11.38 18.31 11.49
CA GLY A 15 -11.72 17.05 10.84
C GLY A 15 -10.97 16.75 9.54
N MET A 16 -10.06 17.61 9.10
CA MET A 16 -9.18 17.29 7.97
C MET A 16 -8.16 16.20 8.35
N PRO A 17 -7.65 15.41 7.38
CA PRO A 17 -6.64 14.39 7.65
C PRO A 17 -5.39 14.98 8.31
N GLY A 18 -5.07 14.53 9.52
CA GLY A 18 -3.95 15.05 10.32
C GLY A 18 -4.34 16.10 11.39
N PHE A 19 -5.63 16.44 11.48
CA PHE A 19 -6.19 17.33 12.50
C PHE A 19 -7.31 16.64 13.29
N PRO A 20 -7.48 16.98 14.58
CA PRO A 20 -8.63 16.54 15.37
C PRO A 20 -9.93 17.22 14.88
N SER A 21 -11.07 16.68 15.31
CA SER A 21 -12.39 17.28 15.04
C SER A 21 -12.66 18.55 15.85
N GLY A 22 -12.03 18.70 17.02
CA GLY A 22 -12.25 19.83 17.91
C GLY A 22 -11.45 21.07 17.49
N VAL A 23 -12.14 22.15 17.10
CA VAL A 23 -11.55 23.44 16.66
C VAL A 23 -10.52 24.00 17.66
N SER A 24 -10.74 23.83 18.97
CA SER A 24 -9.80 24.29 20.01
C SER A 24 -8.46 23.56 19.94
N ASN A 25 -8.48 22.24 19.74
CA ASN A 25 -7.26 21.43 19.62
C ASN A 25 -6.54 21.70 18.30
N VAL A 26 -7.30 21.89 17.22
CA VAL A 26 -6.75 22.30 15.91
C VAL A 26 -6.02 23.63 16.02
N ARG A 27 -6.60 24.62 16.70
CA ARG A 27 -5.95 25.92 16.92
C ARG A 27 -4.61 25.77 17.66
N LYS A 28 -4.57 25.00 18.75
CA LYS A 28 -3.33 24.75 19.50
C LYS A 28 -2.27 24.08 18.63
N GLN A 29 -2.67 23.10 17.81
CA GLN A 29 -1.76 22.43 16.88
C GLN A 29 -1.23 23.37 15.81
N LEU A 30 -2.09 24.22 15.22
CA LEU A 30 -1.69 25.23 14.24
C LEU A 30 -0.78 26.31 14.85
N GLU A 31 -1.02 26.73 16.09
CA GLU A 31 -0.13 27.64 16.82
C GLU A 31 1.26 27.01 17.02
N LYS A 32 1.32 25.73 17.41
CA LYS A 32 2.58 24.98 17.52
C LYS A 32 3.31 24.84 16.18
N LEU A 33 2.58 24.59 15.09
CA LEU A 33 3.17 24.47 13.75
C LEU A 33 3.64 25.82 13.18
N ALA A 34 3.05 26.92 13.63
CA ALA A 34 3.46 28.27 13.27
C ALA A 34 4.55 28.86 14.18
N GLU A 35 4.88 28.18 15.29
CA GLU A 35 5.85 28.66 16.27
C GLU A 35 7.25 28.77 15.64
N GLY A 36 7.87 29.94 15.75
CA GLY A 36 9.18 30.21 15.17
C GLY A 36 9.19 30.45 13.65
N LEU A 37 8.03 30.48 12.99
CA LEU A 37 7.89 30.78 11.56
C LEU A 37 7.22 32.14 11.36
N ASP A 38 7.93 33.07 10.73
CA ASP A 38 7.39 34.38 10.39
C ASP A 38 6.56 34.34 9.10
N GLY A 39 5.50 35.15 9.04
CA GLY A 39 4.68 35.32 7.84
C GLY A 39 3.75 34.15 7.49
N VAL A 40 3.71 33.07 8.27
CA VAL A 40 2.79 31.92 8.06
C VAL A 40 1.48 32.04 8.82
N ARG A 41 1.34 33.07 9.66
CA ARG A 41 0.14 33.37 10.45
C ARG A 41 -0.29 34.81 10.20
N ARG A 42 -1.60 35.02 10.02
CA ARG A 42 -2.18 36.37 9.92
C ARG A 42 -3.53 36.46 10.60
N LYS A 43 -3.97 37.67 10.88
CA LYS A 43 -5.34 37.95 11.32
C LYS A 43 -6.22 38.19 10.10
N ARG A 44 -7.40 37.56 10.06
CA ARG A 44 -8.38 37.77 9.00
C ARG A 44 -8.95 39.19 9.06
N GLY A 45 -8.99 39.87 7.92
CA GLY A 45 -9.61 41.20 7.81
C GLY A 45 -11.07 41.18 8.28
N GLY A 46 -11.45 42.10 9.16
CA GLY A 46 -12.82 42.25 9.64
C GLY A 46 -13.28 41.24 10.71
N THR A 47 -12.48 40.25 11.09
CA THR A 47 -12.85 39.29 12.15
C THR A 47 -11.71 39.05 13.14
N LYS A 48 -12.01 38.38 14.27
CA LYS A 48 -11.00 37.92 15.24
C LYS A 48 -10.36 36.58 14.85
N ALA A 49 -10.66 36.04 13.65
CA ALA A 49 -10.13 34.75 13.23
C ALA A 49 -8.65 34.86 12.83
N THR A 50 -7.86 33.86 13.24
CA THR A 50 -6.48 33.67 12.78
C THR A 50 -6.49 32.73 11.58
N GLU A 51 -5.77 33.11 10.54
CA GLU A 51 -5.52 32.29 9.35
C GLU A 51 -4.06 31.84 9.32
N TYR A 52 -3.85 30.65 8.77
CA TYR A 52 -2.59 29.94 8.70
C TYR A 52 -2.31 29.56 7.24
N HIS A 53 -1.06 29.71 6.81
CA HIS A 53 -0.67 29.42 5.43
C HIS A 53 -0.63 27.92 5.17
N ILE A 54 -0.97 27.49 3.95
CA ILE A 54 -1.00 26.08 3.52
C ILE A 54 0.33 25.34 3.76
N SER A 55 1.46 26.07 3.72
CA SER A 55 2.80 25.50 3.89
C SER A 55 3.04 24.85 5.25
N ILE A 56 2.33 25.28 6.31
CA ILE A 56 2.50 24.72 7.66
C ILE A 56 1.50 23.62 7.98
N LEU A 57 0.53 23.34 7.09
CA LEU A 57 -0.42 22.26 7.30
C LEU A 57 0.28 20.90 7.13
N PRO A 58 -0.16 19.84 7.83
CA PRO A 58 0.38 18.49 7.64
C PRO A 58 0.30 18.05 6.17
N ALA A 59 1.28 17.26 5.72
CA ALA A 59 1.32 16.76 4.34
C ALA A 59 0.04 16.02 3.93
N ARG A 60 -0.57 15.26 4.85
CA ARG A 60 -1.87 14.61 4.61
C ARG A 60 -2.97 15.62 4.30
N THR A 61 -3.00 16.74 5.01
CA THR A 61 -3.94 17.84 4.78
C THR A 61 -3.63 18.54 3.46
N GLN A 62 -2.37 18.85 3.17
CA GLN A 62 -1.96 19.48 1.91
C GLN A 62 -2.35 18.62 0.70
N ASN A 63 -2.10 17.31 0.76
CA ASN A 63 -2.49 16.36 -0.28
C ASN A 63 -4.02 16.28 -0.44
N TYR A 64 -4.77 16.25 0.67
CA TYR A 64 -6.24 16.29 0.65
C TYR A 64 -6.77 17.54 -0.05
N LEU A 65 -6.08 18.67 0.11
CA LEU A 65 -6.41 19.95 -0.52
C LEU A 65 -5.81 20.10 -1.94
N GLY A 66 -5.08 19.10 -2.45
CA GLY A 66 -4.48 19.11 -3.79
C GLY A 66 -3.13 19.84 -3.92
N TYR A 67 -2.48 20.22 -2.81
CA TYR A 67 -1.21 20.96 -2.78
C TYR A 67 0.05 20.05 -2.82
N SER A 68 -0.04 18.86 -3.41
CA SER A 68 0.99 17.82 -3.29
C SER A 68 2.38 18.32 -3.69
N ASN A 69 3.24 18.54 -2.69
CA ASN A 69 4.61 18.99 -2.86
C ASN A 69 5.54 17.79 -2.57
N LYS A 70 6.19 17.25 -3.61
CA LYS A 70 7.01 16.03 -3.57
C LYS A 70 8.37 16.20 -2.83
N GLY A 71 8.51 17.13 -1.89
CA GLY A 71 9.84 17.60 -1.47
C GLY A 71 10.03 18.19 -0.08
N GLN A 72 9.19 17.88 0.93
CA GLN A 72 9.48 18.30 2.31
C GLN A 72 9.55 17.09 3.27
N PRO A 73 10.68 16.89 3.97
CA PRO A 73 10.82 15.84 4.97
C PRO A 73 9.97 16.18 6.20
N SER A 74 9.06 15.26 6.52
CA SER A 74 8.16 15.29 7.68
C SER A 74 8.95 15.31 8.99
N MET A 75 8.87 16.41 9.74
CA MET A 75 9.28 16.43 11.14
C MET A 75 8.05 16.45 12.04
N GLY A 76 7.77 15.29 12.65
CA GLY A 76 7.11 15.16 13.95
C GLY A 76 5.59 15.21 14.00
N VAL A 77 4.94 14.06 13.84
CA VAL A 77 4.22 13.40 14.95
C VAL A 77 4.04 11.93 14.58
N GLU A 78 4.86 11.10 15.24
CA GLU A 78 4.66 9.67 15.37
C GLU A 78 3.28 9.40 15.98
N ASP A 79 2.48 8.60 15.30
CA ASP A 79 1.68 7.51 15.89
C ASP A 79 0.77 6.94 14.80
N PHE A 80 1.20 5.84 14.18
CA PHE A 80 0.43 4.60 14.06
C PHE A 80 1.35 3.53 13.48
N LYS A 81 1.84 2.71 14.41
CA LYS A 81 2.57 1.47 14.23
C LYS A 81 1.92 0.60 13.15
N THR A 82 2.51 0.61 11.96
CA THR A 82 2.53 -0.58 11.11
C THR A 82 3.99 -0.99 10.99
N LYS A 83 4.36 -2.06 11.69
CA LYS A 83 5.71 -2.68 11.63
C LYS A 83 5.94 -3.32 10.25
N SER A 84 5.94 -2.52 9.19
CA SER A 84 6.11 -2.93 7.79
C SER A 84 7.03 -2.00 7.00
N GLY A 85 7.44 -0.85 7.57
CA GLY A 85 8.33 0.11 6.89
C GLY A 85 9.77 -0.39 6.79
N LEU A 86 10.36 -0.82 7.91
CA LEU A 86 11.77 -1.25 7.96
C LEU A 86 12.14 -2.34 6.95
N ALA A 87 11.32 -3.39 6.82
CA ALA A 87 11.57 -4.46 5.86
C ALA A 87 11.31 -4.04 4.39
N ASN A 88 10.47 -3.02 4.16
CA ASN A 88 10.22 -2.49 2.83
C ASN A 88 11.34 -1.53 2.41
N ASP A 89 11.86 -0.75 3.35
CA ASP A 89 12.99 0.17 3.15
C ASP A 89 14.28 -0.60 2.83
N GLU A 90 14.54 -1.71 3.51
CA GLU A 90 15.69 -2.59 3.21
C GLU A 90 15.55 -3.25 1.83
N LYS A 91 14.37 -3.79 1.50
CA LYS A 91 14.11 -4.38 0.18
C LYS A 91 14.26 -3.34 -0.93
N GLN A 92 13.73 -2.14 -0.71
CA GLN A 92 13.83 -1.03 -1.64
C GLN A 92 15.28 -0.56 -1.79
N ALA A 93 16.05 -0.49 -0.71
CA ALA A 93 17.48 -0.16 -0.75
C ALA A 93 18.29 -1.20 -1.54
N LEU A 94 17.99 -2.50 -1.36
CA LEU A 94 18.62 -3.58 -2.14
C LEU A 94 18.29 -3.47 -3.63
N TRP A 95 17.02 -3.21 -3.98
CA TRP A 95 16.61 -2.96 -5.37
C TRP A 95 17.35 -1.77 -5.97
N MET A 96 17.47 -0.67 -5.23
CA MET A 96 18.18 0.53 -5.68
C MET A 96 19.67 0.27 -5.87
N MET A 97 20.29 -0.52 -4.99
CA MET A 97 21.71 -0.90 -5.12
C MET A 97 21.96 -1.75 -6.37
N ILE A 98 21.13 -2.76 -6.62
CA ILE A 98 21.25 -3.62 -7.81
C ILE A 98 20.99 -2.81 -9.08
N TYR A 99 19.93 -2.00 -9.08
CA TYR A 99 19.59 -1.13 -10.20
C TYR A 99 20.72 -0.16 -10.51
N GLN A 100 21.31 0.47 -9.48
CA GLN A 100 22.41 1.42 -9.64
C GLN A 100 23.72 0.77 -10.10
N GLY A 101 23.95 -0.49 -9.74
CA GLY A 101 25.12 -1.27 -10.18
C GLY A 101 25.08 -1.71 -11.64
N MET A 102 23.90 -1.69 -12.29
CA MET A 102 23.76 -1.97 -13.72
C MET A 102 24.11 -0.76 -14.59
N THR A 103 24.71 -1.01 -15.76
CA THR A 103 24.92 0.01 -16.79
C THR A 103 23.59 0.45 -17.41
N GLU A 104 23.56 1.62 -18.05
CA GLU A 104 22.35 2.16 -18.68
C GLU A 104 21.74 1.19 -19.70
N ALA A 105 22.57 0.63 -20.58
CA ALA A 105 22.15 -0.39 -21.55
C ALA A 105 21.56 -1.66 -20.88
N GLN A 106 22.11 -2.09 -19.74
CA GLN A 106 21.56 -3.22 -18.99
C GLN A 106 20.19 -2.90 -18.37
N ARG A 107 19.99 -1.66 -17.91
CA ARG A 107 18.70 -1.23 -17.36
C ARG A 107 17.63 -1.15 -18.43
N GLU A 108 17.95 -0.59 -19.59
CA GLU A 108 17.03 -0.49 -20.72
C GLU A 108 16.58 -1.89 -21.18
N ALA A 109 17.52 -2.82 -21.35
CA ALA A 109 17.20 -4.20 -21.72
C ALA A 109 16.31 -4.89 -20.68
N VAL A 110 16.61 -4.71 -19.38
CA VAL A 110 15.78 -5.25 -18.29
C VAL A 110 14.36 -4.69 -18.30
N MET A 111 14.20 -3.38 -18.52
CA MET A 111 12.88 -2.74 -18.60
C MET A 111 12.11 -3.19 -19.84
N GLU A 112 12.76 -3.30 -21.00
CA GLU A 112 12.14 -3.74 -22.24
C GLU A 112 11.61 -5.18 -22.09
N ILE A 113 12.41 -6.08 -21.54
CA ILE A 113 12.04 -7.46 -21.25
C ILE A 113 10.82 -7.49 -20.29
N PHE A 114 10.84 -6.66 -19.24
CA PHE A 114 9.77 -6.59 -18.26
C PHE A 114 8.46 -6.04 -18.86
N ILE A 115 8.52 -4.97 -19.65
CA ILE A 115 7.35 -4.36 -20.29
C ILE A 115 6.72 -5.33 -21.30
N THR A 116 7.54 -6.07 -22.04
CA THR A 116 7.07 -6.93 -23.13
C THR A 116 6.55 -8.29 -22.64
N GLY A 117 7.17 -8.86 -21.60
CA GLY A 117 6.91 -10.24 -21.18
C GLY A 117 6.72 -10.45 -19.68
N GLY A 118 6.70 -9.38 -18.89
CA GLY A 118 6.58 -9.44 -17.43
C GLY A 118 7.75 -10.17 -16.75
N LEU A 119 7.55 -10.55 -15.49
CA LEU A 119 8.59 -11.18 -14.66
C LEU A 119 9.06 -12.55 -15.22
N LYS A 120 8.22 -13.22 -16.01
CA LYS A 120 8.50 -14.52 -16.63
C LYS A 120 9.68 -14.50 -17.60
N MET A 121 9.94 -13.35 -18.22
CA MET A 121 11.07 -13.21 -19.14
C MET A 121 12.34 -12.69 -18.47
N LEU A 122 12.24 -12.17 -17.24
CA LEU A 122 13.39 -11.61 -16.51
C LEU A 122 14.33 -12.73 -16.02
N MET A 123 13.79 -13.84 -15.52
CA MET A 123 14.54 -14.91 -14.87
C MET A 123 13.79 -16.26 -14.98
N PRO A 124 14.26 -17.22 -15.80
CA PRO A 124 13.65 -18.54 -15.91
C PRO A 124 13.62 -19.30 -14.56
N ALA A 125 14.64 -19.13 -13.72
CA ALA A 125 14.73 -19.77 -12.41
C ALA A 125 13.70 -19.29 -11.38
N VAL A 126 13.14 -18.07 -11.54
CA VAL A 126 12.08 -17.56 -10.65
C VAL A 126 10.74 -18.24 -10.95
N LEU A 127 10.56 -18.78 -12.15
CA LEU A 127 9.37 -19.54 -12.54
C LEU A 127 9.26 -20.85 -11.77
N GLU A 128 10.39 -21.53 -11.52
CA GLU A 128 10.44 -22.79 -10.77
C GLU A 128 10.00 -22.62 -9.30
N LEU A 129 10.10 -21.40 -8.77
CA LEU A 129 9.59 -21.06 -7.43
C LEU A 129 8.08 -20.81 -7.40
N SER A 130 7.45 -20.53 -8.54
CA SER A 130 6.01 -20.22 -8.61
C SER A 130 5.10 -21.46 -8.68
N ASP A 131 5.65 -22.61 -9.06
CA ASP A 131 4.89 -23.87 -9.19
C ASP A 131 4.83 -24.70 -7.89
N SER A 132 5.47 -24.24 -6.81
CA SER A 132 5.51 -24.94 -5.52
C SER A 132 4.41 -24.48 -4.56
N ASN A 133 3.15 -24.59 -4.95
CA ASN A 133 2.07 -24.78 -3.96
C ASN A 133 0.91 -25.65 -4.51
N PRO A 134 1.07 -26.98 -4.58
CA PRO A 134 -0.02 -27.88 -4.96
C PRO A 134 -0.93 -28.30 -3.79
N VAL A 135 -0.97 -27.60 -2.65
CA VAL A 135 -1.63 -28.11 -1.41
C VAL A 135 -3.02 -27.53 -1.14
N ARG A 136 -3.67 -26.79 -2.05
CA ARG A 136 -5.03 -26.25 -1.77
C ARG A 136 -6.03 -26.28 -2.93
N GLN A 137 -6.03 -27.34 -3.75
CA GLN A 137 -7.09 -27.51 -4.75
C GLN A 137 -7.73 -28.90 -4.82
N LYS A 138 -7.38 -29.83 -3.93
CA LYS A 138 -7.95 -31.19 -3.92
C LYS A 138 -8.99 -31.47 -2.84
N GLU A 139 -9.37 -30.50 -2.00
CA GLU A 139 -10.24 -30.79 -0.84
C GLU A 139 -11.67 -30.22 -0.92
N ILE A 140 -12.10 -29.57 -2.00
CA ILE A 140 -13.36 -28.79 -1.95
C ILE A 140 -14.45 -29.24 -2.95
N PHE A 141 -14.19 -30.21 -3.85
CA PHE A 141 -15.26 -30.72 -4.70
C PHE A 141 -15.32 -32.25 -4.68
N GLY A 142 -16.32 -32.79 -3.98
CA GLY A 142 -16.87 -34.10 -4.32
C GLY A 142 -16.97 -35.16 -3.22
N GLN A 143 -17.09 -34.81 -1.95
CA GLN A 143 -17.82 -35.68 -1.02
C GLN A 143 -19.28 -35.21 -0.98
N CYS A 144 -20.10 -35.83 -1.83
CA CYS A 144 -21.55 -35.98 -1.69
C CYS A 144 -22.03 -37.06 -2.69
N ASP A 145 -22.04 -38.29 -2.17
CA ASP A 145 -23.11 -39.29 -2.26
C ASP A 145 -23.50 -40.00 -3.57
N SER A 146 -23.67 -41.32 -3.36
CA SER A 146 -24.67 -42.25 -3.91
C SER A 146 -24.20 -43.28 -4.95
N VAL A 147 -23.97 -44.49 -4.44
CA VAL A 147 -24.78 -45.71 -4.72
C VAL A 147 -24.99 -46.06 -6.21
N GLU A 148 -24.44 -47.22 -6.60
CA GLU A 148 -25.16 -48.37 -7.20
C GLU A 148 -24.53 -49.03 -8.45
N LYS A 149 -24.40 -50.36 -8.35
CA LYS A 149 -24.56 -51.45 -9.35
C LYS A 149 -23.44 -51.91 -10.31
N ASP A 150 -23.19 -53.21 -10.15
CA ASP A 150 -23.16 -54.30 -11.15
C ASP A 150 -21.94 -54.47 -12.10
N SER A 151 -21.12 -55.49 -11.75
CA SER A 151 -20.76 -56.74 -12.47
C SER A 151 -20.35 -56.72 -13.97
N PRO A 152 -19.68 -57.76 -14.55
CA PRO A 152 -19.50 -59.14 -14.05
C PRO A 152 -18.12 -59.82 -14.23
N ALA A 153 -17.96 -60.89 -13.44
CA ALA A 153 -17.35 -62.20 -13.71
C ALA A 153 -16.00 -62.35 -14.46
N SER A 154 -15.07 -63.07 -13.80
CA SER A 154 -14.36 -64.16 -14.48
C SER A 154 -14.13 -65.34 -13.52
N ASN A 155 -14.40 -66.53 -14.04
CA ASN A 155 -14.58 -67.80 -13.34
C ASN A 155 -13.28 -68.52 -13.03
N VAL A 156 -13.16 -69.15 -11.84
CA VAL A 156 -12.39 -70.37 -11.50
C VAL A 156 -12.89 -70.80 -10.11
N SER A 157 -13.14 -72.04 -9.69
CA SER A 157 -13.35 -73.37 -10.27
C SER A 157 -13.89 -74.21 -9.10
N THR A 158 -14.97 -74.97 -9.35
CA THR A 158 -15.46 -76.12 -8.55
C THR A 158 -14.30 -77.08 -8.20
N GLN A 159 -14.24 -77.79 -7.07
CA GLN A 159 -15.21 -78.65 -6.38
C GLN A 159 -14.57 -79.01 -5.01
N ASN A 160 -15.30 -79.30 -3.92
CA ASN A 160 -15.54 -80.68 -3.50
C ASN A 160 -16.62 -80.76 -2.42
N LYS A 161 -17.41 -81.82 -2.54
CA LYS A 161 -18.70 -82.10 -1.92
C LYS A 161 -18.55 -83.19 -0.86
N ALA A 162 -19.18 -82.91 0.29
CA ALA A 162 -19.88 -83.77 1.25
C ALA A 162 -19.29 -85.12 1.67
N GLY A 163 -19.36 -85.36 2.98
CA GLY A 163 -19.27 -86.67 3.61
C GLY A 163 -18.98 -86.53 5.09
#